data_AF-A0A2N2FER3-F1
#
_entry.id   AF-A0A2N2FER3-F1
#
_cell.length_a   1.000
_cell.length_b   1.000
_cell.length_c   1.000
_cell.angle_alpha   90.00
_cell.angle_beta   90.00
_cell.angle_gamma   90.00
#
_symmetry.space_group_name_H-M   'P 1'
#
loop_
_entity.id
_entity.type
_entity.pdbx_description
1 polymer ?
#
loop_
_entity_poly.entity_id
_entity_poly.type
_entity_poly.pdbx_seq_one_letter_code
_entity_poly.pdbx_strand_id
1 'polypeptide(L)'
;MDLTTLASKPGAKLALGLGGALLVLLLCLACAWGGYRHGFTTATDKGDAKYAKLEAAQEAANRLASDTARRIVDAEVIRRDKLAEELADARTTIAAQGRAITNRRIEDASRSVVAVDGHCTFGPGWVGLYNESWGFGHGDPAGPAAAPGPGGEAGAIPTAQAGEFRQGGVTPEDIQV
;
A
#
# COMPACT_ATOMS: atom_id res chain seq x y z
N MET A 1 -76.58 -46.44 -38.35
CA MET A 1 -75.68 -46.43 -39.52
C MET A 1 -74.49 -47.27 -39.13
N ASP A 2 -74.49 -48.53 -39.57
CA ASP A 2 -73.66 -49.57 -38.99
C ASP A 2 -72.22 -49.49 -39.47
N LEU A 3 -71.27 -49.43 -38.53
CA LEU A 3 -69.82 -49.43 -38.79
C LEU A 3 -69.37 -50.67 -39.61
N THR A 4 -70.18 -51.71 -39.65
CA THR A 4 -69.96 -52.95 -40.40
C THR A 4 -70.25 -52.82 -41.90
N THR A 5 -71.12 -51.90 -42.34
CA THR A 5 -71.45 -51.73 -43.78
C THR A 5 -70.47 -50.83 -44.53
N LEU A 6 -69.75 -49.93 -43.84
CA LEU A 6 -68.61 -49.22 -44.42
C LEU A 6 -67.42 -50.15 -44.64
N ALA A 7 -67.27 -51.22 -43.86
CA ALA A 7 -66.11 -52.11 -43.90
C ALA A 7 -66.05 -53.05 -45.12
N SER A 8 -67.06 -53.12 -46.00
CA SER A 8 -67.06 -54.02 -47.18
C SER A 8 -66.38 -53.43 -48.42
N LYS A 9 -66.06 -52.12 -48.43
CA LYS A 9 -65.30 -51.49 -49.51
C LYS A 9 -63.79 -51.47 -49.17
N PRO A 10 -62.90 -51.90 -50.08
CA PRO A 10 -61.46 -51.99 -49.81
C PRO A 10 -60.85 -50.64 -49.36
N GLY A 11 -61.38 -49.52 -49.87
CA GLY A 11 -60.96 -48.17 -49.48
C GLY A 11 -61.29 -47.79 -48.02
N ALA A 12 -62.36 -48.33 -47.44
CA ALA A 12 -62.76 -48.01 -46.07
C ALA A 12 -61.91 -48.75 -45.02
N LYS A 13 -61.46 -49.98 -45.33
CA LYS A 13 -60.51 -50.71 -44.46
C LYS A 13 -59.14 -50.04 -44.43
N LEU A 14 -58.66 -49.55 -45.58
CA LEU A 14 -57.42 -48.78 -45.67
C LEU A 14 -57.52 -47.46 -44.90
N ALA A 15 -58.62 -46.72 -45.03
CA ALA A 15 -58.84 -45.48 -44.29
C ALA A 15 -58.88 -45.69 -42.76
N LEU A 16 -59.55 -46.75 -42.29
CA LEU A 16 -59.58 -47.11 -40.85
C LEU A 16 -58.20 -47.51 -40.32
N GLY A 17 -57.43 -48.31 -41.07
CA GLY A 17 -56.07 -48.71 -40.69
C GLY A 17 -55.10 -47.52 -40.63
N LEU A 18 -55.18 -46.62 -41.61
CA LEU A 18 -54.34 -45.43 -41.68
C LEU A 18 -54.71 -44.41 -40.59
N GLY A 19 -56.01 -44.26 -40.29
CA GLY A 19 -56.49 -43.46 -39.16
C GLY A 19 -56.00 -43.99 -37.81
N GLY A 20 -56.05 -45.30 -37.59
CA GLY A 20 -55.52 -45.93 -36.38
C GLY A 20 -54.00 -45.74 -36.21
N ALA A 21 -53.23 -45.94 -37.28
CA ALA A 21 -51.79 -45.73 -37.27
C ALA A 21 -51.42 -44.27 -36.97
N LEU A 22 -52.16 -43.32 -37.54
CA LEU A 22 -51.95 -41.89 -37.31
C LEU A 22 -52.27 -41.50 -35.86
N LEU A 23 -53.32 -42.08 -35.27
CA LEU A 23 -53.68 -41.86 -33.87
C LEU A 23 -52.60 -42.39 -32.92
N VAL A 24 -52.05 -43.59 -33.17
CA VAL A 24 -50.93 -44.14 -32.40
C VAL A 24 -49.69 -43.26 -32.52
N LEU A 25 -49.37 -42.79 -33.73
CA LEU A 25 -48.23 -41.91 -33.97
C LEU A 25 -48.36 -40.57 -33.22
N LEU A 26 -49.56 -39.97 -33.24
CA LEU A 26 -49.84 -38.76 -32.47
C LEU A 26 -49.73 -38.99 -30.96
N LEU A 27 -50.18 -40.14 -30.46
CA LEU A 27 -50.06 -40.50 -29.05
C LEU A 27 -48.59 -40.67 -28.63
N CYS A 28 -47.78 -41.35 -29.44
CA CYS A 28 -46.34 -41.48 -29.22
C CYS A 28 -45.64 -40.11 -29.21
N LEU A 29 -45.97 -39.23 -30.16
CA LEU A 29 -45.43 -37.87 -30.22
C LEU A 29 -45.83 -37.04 -29.00
N ALA A 30 -47.10 -37.11 -28.57
CA ALA A 30 -47.59 -36.40 -27.40
C ALA A 30 -46.88 -36.86 -26.12
N CYS A 31 -46.70 -38.17 -25.94
CA CYS A 31 -45.94 -38.73 -24.81
C CYS A 31 -44.46 -38.32 -24.85
N ALA A 32 -43.82 -38.41 -26.01
CA ALA A 32 -42.42 -38.01 -26.18
C ALA A 32 -42.21 -36.52 -25.90
N TRP A 33 -43.12 -35.66 -26.39
CA TRP A 33 -43.07 -34.22 -26.18
C TRP A 33 -43.30 -33.84 -24.72
N GLY A 34 -44.30 -34.46 -24.06
CA GLY A 34 -44.57 -34.24 -22.64
C GLY A 34 -43.38 -34.65 -21.77
N GLY A 35 -42.80 -35.82 -22.03
CA GLY A 35 -41.61 -36.31 -21.32
C GLY A 35 -40.39 -35.43 -21.57
N TYR A 36 -40.14 -35.02 -22.82
CA TYR A 36 -39.03 -34.14 -23.16
C TYR A 36 -39.13 -32.79 -22.46
N ARG A 37 -40.31 -32.15 -22.50
CA ARG A 37 -40.51 -30.84 -21.88
C ARG A 37 -40.33 -30.91 -20.36
N HIS A 38 -40.88 -31.93 -19.72
CA HIS A 38 -40.75 -32.11 -18.28
C HIS A 38 -39.31 -32.44 -17.86
N GLY A 39 -38.62 -33.27 -18.63
CA GLY A 39 -37.21 -33.60 -18.40
C GLY A 39 -36.31 -32.38 -18.58
N PHE A 40 -36.54 -31.59 -19.62
CA PHE A 40 -35.78 -30.37 -19.91
C PHE A 40 -35.94 -29.35 -18.80
N THR A 41 -37.18 -29.01 -18.40
CA THR A 41 -37.41 -28.04 -17.32
C THR A 41 -36.77 -28.50 -16.01
N THR A 42 -36.92 -29.78 -15.67
CA THR A 42 -36.33 -30.33 -14.43
C THR A 42 -34.81 -30.30 -14.45
N ALA A 43 -34.19 -30.53 -15.62
CA ALA A 43 -32.74 -30.46 -15.77
C ALA A 43 -32.23 -29.02 -15.68
N THR A 44 -32.94 -28.08 -16.32
CA THR A 44 -32.66 -26.65 -16.25
C THR A 44 -32.77 -26.14 -14.81
N ASP A 45 -33.87 -26.42 -14.11
CA ASP A 45 -34.09 -25.98 -12.73
C ASP A 45 -32.99 -26.49 -11.78
N LYS A 46 -32.56 -27.76 -11.96
CA LYS A 46 -31.45 -28.34 -11.18
C LYS A 46 -30.10 -27.73 -11.54
N GLY A 47 -29.90 -27.37 -12.80
CA GLY A 47 -28.71 -26.66 -13.27
C GLY A 47 -28.64 -25.27 -12.65
N ASP A 48 -29.68 -24.47 -12.83
CA ASP A 48 -29.78 -23.10 -12.33
C ASP A 48 -29.66 -23.06 -10.81
N ALA A 49 -30.28 -24.00 -10.09
CA ALA A 49 -30.12 -24.11 -8.65
C ALA A 49 -28.68 -24.42 -8.20
N LYS A 50 -27.90 -25.16 -9.00
CA LYS A 50 -26.47 -25.40 -8.71
C LYS A 50 -25.64 -24.15 -8.99
N TYR A 51 -25.88 -23.50 -10.13
CA TYR A 51 -25.17 -22.27 -10.48
C TYR A 51 -25.44 -21.15 -9.49
N ALA A 52 -26.70 -20.94 -9.09
CA ALA A 52 -27.06 -19.96 -8.08
C ALA A 52 -26.36 -20.21 -6.73
N LYS A 53 -26.19 -21.48 -6.33
CA LYS A 53 -25.44 -21.82 -5.11
C LYS A 53 -23.95 -21.53 -5.24
N LEU A 54 -23.35 -21.83 -6.40
CA LEU A 54 -21.95 -21.55 -6.68
C LEU A 54 -21.69 -20.04 -6.71
N GLU A 55 -22.56 -19.28 -7.37
CA GLU A 55 -22.48 -17.82 -7.45
C GLU A 55 -22.63 -17.19 -6.06
N ALA A 56 -23.63 -17.60 -5.27
CA ALA A 56 -23.80 -17.13 -3.90
C ALA A 56 -22.60 -17.47 -3.01
N ALA A 57 -22.01 -18.66 -3.16
CA ALA A 57 -20.81 -19.06 -2.42
C ALA A 57 -19.58 -18.23 -2.84
N GLN A 58 -19.43 -17.96 -4.13
CA GLN A 58 -18.35 -17.13 -4.66
C GLN A 58 -18.49 -15.68 -4.21
N GLU A 59 -19.70 -15.11 -4.25
CA GLU A 59 -19.96 -13.78 -3.70
C GLU A 59 -19.64 -13.70 -2.22
N ALA A 60 -20.06 -14.70 -1.42
CA ALA A 60 -19.76 -14.74 0.00
C ALA A 60 -18.25 -14.83 0.26
N ALA A 61 -17.53 -15.68 -0.48
CA ALA A 61 -16.08 -15.79 -0.38
C ALA A 61 -15.38 -14.48 -0.77
N ASN A 62 -15.83 -13.82 -1.85
CA ASN A 62 -15.28 -12.54 -2.29
C ASN A 62 -15.54 -11.43 -1.27
N ARG A 63 -16.73 -11.37 -0.66
CA ARG A 63 -17.03 -10.42 0.41
C ARG A 63 -16.09 -10.62 1.60
N LEU A 64 -15.95 -11.85 2.09
CA LEU A 64 -15.04 -12.17 3.20
C LEU A 64 -13.58 -11.82 2.88
N ALA A 65 -13.11 -12.12 1.67
CA ALA A 65 -11.76 -11.76 1.24
C ALA A 65 -11.58 -10.23 1.19
N SER A 66 -12.57 -9.51 0.65
CA SER A 66 -12.53 -8.05 0.56
C SER A 66 -12.55 -7.37 1.93
N ASP A 67 -13.35 -7.88 2.87
CA ASP A 67 -13.43 -7.35 4.23
C ASP A 67 -12.15 -7.62 5.01
N THR A 68 -11.54 -8.80 4.80
CA THR A 68 -10.25 -9.13 5.41
C THR A 68 -9.14 -8.22 4.87
N ALA A 69 -9.10 -8.02 3.55
CA ALA A 69 -8.14 -7.11 2.93
C ALA A 69 -8.29 -5.67 3.44
N ARG A 70 -9.52 -5.18 3.56
CA ARG A 70 -9.80 -3.84 4.13
C ARG A 70 -9.30 -3.73 5.56
N ARG A 71 -9.59 -4.71 6.42
CA ARG A 71 -9.12 -4.70 7.82
C ARG A 71 -7.59 -4.65 7.94
N ILE A 72 -6.89 -5.36 7.07
CA ILE A 72 -5.42 -5.33 7.05
C ILE A 72 -4.93 -3.93 6.67
N VAL A 73 -5.49 -3.36 5.61
CA VAL A 73 -5.13 -1.99 5.16
C VAL A 73 -5.44 -0.97 6.25
N ASP A 74 -6.61 -1.02 6.87
CA ASP A 74 -7.00 -0.09 7.94
C ASP A 74 -6.04 -0.19 9.14
N ALA A 75 -5.65 -1.41 9.52
CA ALA A 75 -4.68 -1.63 10.60
C ALA A 75 -3.28 -1.10 10.25
N GLU A 76 -2.86 -1.21 8.98
CA GLU A 76 -1.60 -0.66 8.51
C GLU A 76 -1.62 0.88 8.46
N VAL A 77 -2.75 1.48 8.05
CA VAL A 77 -2.93 2.95 8.05
C VAL A 77 -2.81 3.48 9.48
N ILE A 78 -3.54 2.90 10.44
CA ILE A 78 -3.46 3.31 11.85
C ILE A 78 -2.02 3.21 12.38
N ARG A 79 -1.31 2.13 12.03
CA ARG A 79 0.09 1.96 12.44
C ARG A 79 1.00 3.03 11.81
N ARG A 80 0.80 3.35 10.54
CA ARG A 80 1.58 4.39 9.83
C ARG A 80 1.31 5.77 10.41
N ASP A 81 0.07 6.10 10.71
CA ASP A 81 -0.29 7.39 11.30
C ASP A 81 0.35 7.56 12.67
N LYS A 82 0.32 6.51 13.51
CA LYS A 82 1.01 6.53 14.80
C LYS A 82 2.52 6.73 14.67
N LEU A 83 3.16 6.05 13.71
CA LEU A 83 4.59 6.23 13.44
C LEU A 83 4.92 7.64 12.93
N ALA A 84 4.04 8.23 12.12
CA ALA A 84 4.20 9.59 11.63
C ALA A 84 4.10 10.61 12.77
N GLU A 85 3.17 10.40 13.71
CA GLU A 85 3.02 11.20 14.93
C GLU A 85 4.27 11.09 15.81
N GLU A 86 4.72 9.87 16.12
CA GLU A 86 5.94 9.64 16.91
C GLU A 86 7.18 10.29 16.27
N LEU A 87 7.27 10.25 14.94
CA LEU A 87 8.37 10.88 14.20
C LEU A 87 8.27 12.42 14.25
N ALA A 88 7.06 12.98 14.16
CA ALA A 88 6.85 14.41 14.30
C ALA A 88 7.26 14.90 15.71
N ASP A 89 6.85 14.18 16.76
CA ASP A 89 7.21 14.49 18.15
C ASP A 89 8.71 14.34 18.41
N ALA A 90 9.34 13.32 17.84
CA ALA A 90 10.79 13.14 17.90
C ALA A 90 11.52 14.31 17.22
N ARG A 91 11.05 14.76 16.04
CA ARG A 91 11.62 15.91 15.35
C ARG A 91 11.50 17.20 16.16
N THR A 92 10.35 17.44 16.79
CA THR A 92 10.18 18.64 17.64
C THR A 92 11.10 18.59 18.86
N THR A 93 11.27 17.40 19.45
CA THR A 93 12.15 17.17 20.59
C THR A 93 13.62 17.41 20.21
N ILE A 94 14.08 16.82 19.11
CA ILE A 94 15.43 17.01 18.59
C ILE A 94 15.69 18.49 18.27
N ALA A 95 14.75 19.18 17.63
CA ALA A 95 14.88 20.60 17.34
C ALA A 95 14.97 21.45 18.63
N ALA A 96 14.18 21.12 19.66
CA ALA A 96 14.26 21.79 20.96
C ALA A 96 15.59 21.53 21.68
N GLN A 97 16.07 20.29 21.67
CA GLN A 97 17.36 19.91 22.24
C GLN A 97 18.52 20.60 21.49
N GLY A 98 18.48 20.61 20.15
CA GLY A 98 19.47 21.32 19.33
C GLY A 98 19.54 22.80 19.68
N ARG A 99 18.39 23.49 19.78
CA ARG A 99 18.34 24.89 20.23
C ARG A 99 18.93 25.08 21.62
N ALA A 100 18.62 24.18 22.57
CA ALA A 100 19.15 24.26 23.93
C ALA A 100 20.68 24.09 23.97
N ILE A 101 21.22 23.15 23.19
CA ILE A 101 22.68 22.93 23.07
C ILE A 101 23.34 24.15 22.44
N THR A 102 22.81 24.65 21.32
CA THR A 102 23.33 25.84 20.65
C THR A 102 23.32 27.05 21.59
N ASN A 103 22.23 27.28 22.33
CA ASN A 103 22.15 28.38 23.28
C ASN A 103 23.20 28.26 24.40
N ARG A 104 23.43 27.06 24.94
CA ARG A 104 24.50 26.84 25.94
C ARG A 104 25.88 27.10 25.36
N ARG A 105 26.18 26.64 24.13
CA ARG A 105 27.46 26.91 23.46
C ARG A 105 27.69 28.41 23.28
N ILE A 106 26.66 29.14 22.86
CA ILE A 106 26.72 30.60 22.72
C ILE A 106 26.94 31.27 24.07
N GLU A 107 26.20 30.85 25.10
CA GLU A 107 26.33 31.40 26.45
C GLU A 107 27.74 31.17 27.00
N ASP A 108 28.29 29.96 26.88
CA ASP A 108 29.65 29.63 27.32
C ASP A 108 30.72 30.44 26.56
N ALA A 109 30.59 30.52 25.24
CA ALA A 109 31.47 31.34 24.42
C ALA A 109 31.37 32.84 24.75
N SER A 110 30.18 33.34 25.09
CA SER A 110 30.01 34.74 25.48
C SER A 110 30.71 35.09 26.80
N ARG A 111 30.83 34.13 27.74
CA ARG A 111 31.61 34.30 28.98
C ARG A 111 33.12 34.32 28.76
N SER A 112 33.58 33.77 27.63
CA SER A 112 35.00 33.77 27.27
C SER A 112 35.49 35.09 26.65
N VAL A 113 34.62 36.10 26.59
CA VAL A 113 34.97 37.46 26.18
C VAL A 113 35.35 38.27 27.42
N VAL A 114 36.59 38.75 27.48
CA VAL A 114 37.11 39.51 28.62
C VAL A 114 37.59 40.88 28.14
N ALA A 115 37.14 41.94 28.80
CA ALA A 115 37.68 43.28 28.61
C ALA A 115 38.84 43.49 29.59
N VAL A 116 40.06 43.65 29.07
CA VAL A 116 41.26 43.95 29.85
C VAL A 116 41.85 45.25 29.32
N ASP A 117 42.08 46.24 30.18
CA ASP A 117 42.69 47.54 29.82
C ASP A 117 42.00 48.29 28.66
N GLY A 118 40.68 48.16 28.53
CA GLY A 118 39.90 48.81 27.45
C GLY A 118 39.91 48.05 26.12
N HIS A 119 40.61 46.92 26.06
CA HIS A 119 40.74 46.03 24.92
C HIS A 119 39.88 44.77 25.12
N CYS A 120 39.16 44.35 24.08
CA CYS A 120 38.31 43.17 24.12
C CYS A 120 39.10 41.95 23.64
N THR A 121 39.30 40.97 24.53
CA THR A 121 39.92 39.69 24.21
C THR A 121 38.84 38.62 24.04
N PHE A 122 38.85 37.93 22.90
CA PHE A 122 37.85 36.91 22.56
C PHE A 122 38.46 35.52 22.69
N GLY A 123 37.88 34.69 23.56
CA GLY A 123 38.36 33.33 23.77
C GLY A 123 38.17 32.41 22.54
N PRO A 124 38.90 31.28 22.49
CA PRO A 124 38.81 30.31 21.38
C PRO A 124 37.40 29.79 21.09
N GLY A 125 36.54 29.69 22.12
CA GLY A 125 35.14 29.26 21.96
C GLY A 125 34.28 30.26 21.18
N TRP A 126 34.51 31.56 21.38
CA TRP A 126 33.82 32.62 20.65
C TRP A 126 34.26 32.66 19.18
N VAL A 127 35.58 32.62 18.95
CA VAL A 127 36.16 32.62 17.60
C VAL A 127 35.75 31.37 16.81
N GLY A 128 35.68 30.22 17.49
CA GLY A 128 35.17 28.98 16.90
C GLY A 128 33.73 29.10 16.40
N LEU A 129 32.82 29.66 17.21
CA LEU A 129 31.42 29.90 16.80
C LEU A 129 31.30 30.95 15.69
N TYR A 130 32.13 31.99 15.73
CA TYR A 130 32.19 32.99 14.67
C TYR A 130 32.59 32.35 13.33
N ASN A 131 33.69 31.60 13.30
CA ASN A 131 34.14 30.90 12.11
C ASN A 131 33.12 29.86 11.61
N GLU A 132 32.45 29.16 12.52
CA GLU A 132 31.34 28.23 12.19
C GLU A 132 30.19 28.95 11.48
N SER A 133 29.82 30.16 11.92
CA SER A 133 28.76 30.96 11.28
C SER A 133 29.08 31.42 9.86
N TRP A 134 30.37 31.58 9.54
CA TRP A 134 30.87 31.94 8.21
C TRP A 134 31.19 30.72 7.33
N GLY A 135 30.94 29.51 7.83
CA GLY A 135 31.18 28.28 7.07
C GLY A 135 32.64 27.81 7.05
N PHE A 136 33.51 28.42 7.87
CA PHE A 136 34.91 27.97 8.03
C PHE A 136 35.04 26.70 8.87
N GLY A 137 33.95 26.31 9.55
CA GLY A 137 33.74 25.01 10.18
C GLY A 137 34.62 24.74 11.40
N HIS A 138 34.14 23.86 12.27
CA HIS A 138 35.01 23.08 13.15
C HIS A 138 35.48 21.88 12.34
N GLY A 139 36.78 21.54 12.36
CA GLY A 139 37.23 20.23 11.94
C GLY A 139 36.64 19.20 12.89
N ASP A 140 35.40 18.77 12.64
CA ASP A 140 34.74 17.72 13.40
C ASP A 140 35.37 16.39 12.96
N PRO A 141 36.13 15.68 13.82
CA PRO A 141 36.71 14.40 13.46
C PRO A 141 35.66 13.29 13.31
N ALA A 142 34.37 13.59 13.52
CA ALA A 142 33.29 12.60 13.47
C ALA A 142 31.98 13.16 12.89
N GLY A 143 32.03 13.78 11.71
CA GLY A 143 30.81 13.91 10.89
C GLY A 143 30.23 12.52 10.58
N PRO A 144 28.89 12.34 10.56
CA PRO A 144 28.30 11.03 10.28
C PRO A 144 28.85 10.50 8.97
N ALA A 145 29.41 9.27 9.02
CA ALA A 145 29.95 8.60 7.85
C ALA A 145 28.95 8.68 6.70
N ALA A 146 29.41 9.09 5.52
CA ALA A 146 28.58 9.15 4.33
C ALA A 146 27.82 7.83 4.16
N ALA A 147 26.51 7.91 4.00
CA ALA A 147 25.67 6.73 3.82
C ALA A 147 26.23 5.88 2.66
N PRO A 148 26.34 4.55 2.79
CA PRO A 148 26.88 3.70 1.75
C PRO A 148 26.10 3.89 0.44
N GLY A 149 26.81 4.20 -0.64
CA GLY A 149 26.24 4.14 -1.97
C GLY A 149 25.90 2.70 -2.35
N PRO A 150 25.15 2.47 -3.44
CA PRO A 150 24.69 1.15 -3.88
C PRO A 150 25.81 0.11 -4.14
N GLY A 151 27.09 0.51 -4.12
CA GLY A 151 28.27 -0.36 -4.20
C GLY A 151 28.88 -0.80 -2.87
N GLY A 152 28.34 -0.39 -1.71
CA GLY A 152 28.76 -0.90 -0.39
C GLY A 152 30.07 -0.32 0.18
N GLU A 153 30.73 0.60 -0.50
CA GLU A 153 31.94 1.25 0.02
C GLU A 153 31.59 2.57 0.72
N ALA A 154 31.84 2.64 2.03
CA ALA A 154 31.86 3.88 2.78
C ALA A 154 33.16 4.63 2.45
N GLY A 155 33.05 5.78 1.80
CA GLY A 155 34.21 6.62 1.50
C GLY A 155 34.90 7.05 2.79
N ALA A 156 36.20 6.75 2.92
CA ALA A 156 37.01 7.26 4.03
C ALA A 156 37.07 8.79 3.96
N ILE A 157 36.59 9.46 5.01
CA ILE A 157 36.74 10.91 5.15
C ILE A 157 38.18 11.18 5.61
N PRO A 158 38.94 12.08 4.95
CA PRO A 158 40.22 12.51 5.48
C PRO A 158 40.00 13.14 6.85
N THR A 159 40.72 12.65 7.86
CA THR A 159 40.72 13.19 9.22
C THR A 159 41.16 14.66 9.18
N ALA A 160 40.20 15.58 9.28
CA ALA A 160 40.51 16.99 9.48
C ALA A 160 41.14 17.12 10.89
N GLN A 161 42.38 17.60 10.93
CA GLN A 161 43.12 17.81 12.14
C GLN A 161 42.48 18.98 12.91
N ALA A 162 42.25 18.80 14.21
CA ALA A 162 41.73 19.86 15.07
C ALA A 162 42.65 21.08 14.99
N GLY A 163 42.18 22.16 14.36
CA GLY A 163 42.89 23.44 14.24
C GLY A 163 43.06 23.98 12.82
N GLU A 164 42.86 23.20 11.77
CA GLU A 164 42.94 23.71 10.40
C GLU A 164 41.56 24.12 9.89
N PHE A 165 41.23 25.41 10.04
CA PHE A 165 40.10 26.00 9.33
C PHE A 165 40.28 25.79 7.83
N ARG A 166 39.20 25.44 7.14
CA ARG A 166 39.20 25.16 5.70
C ARG A 166 39.39 26.47 4.92
N GLN A 167 40.62 26.99 4.92
CA GLN A 167 41.09 28.26 4.33
C GLN A 167 40.27 29.51 4.70
N GLY A 168 40.86 30.42 5.49
CA GLY A 168 40.34 31.78 5.71
C GLY A 168 39.63 32.05 7.04
N GLY A 169 39.64 31.10 7.99
CA GLY A 169 39.13 31.32 9.35
C GLY A 169 40.07 32.19 10.18
N VAL A 170 39.52 32.84 11.21
CA VAL A 170 40.21 33.79 12.08
C VAL A 170 40.69 33.09 13.37
N THR A 171 41.85 33.44 13.92
CA THR A 171 42.33 32.93 15.21
C THR A 171 42.09 33.93 16.35
N PRO A 172 42.09 33.52 17.63
CA PRO A 172 41.99 34.46 18.77
C PRO A 172 43.02 35.57 18.74
N GLU A 173 44.19 35.33 18.16
CA GLU A 173 45.29 36.30 18.07
C GLU A 173 44.99 37.43 17.06
N ASP A 174 44.13 37.18 16.07
CA ASP A 174 43.81 38.12 15.00
C ASP A 174 42.73 39.17 15.40
N ILE A 175 42.02 38.96 16.53
CA ILE A 175 40.85 39.76 16.95
C ILE A 175 41.11 40.51 18.27
N GLN A 176 42.35 40.51 18.77
CA GLN A 176 42.72 41.29 19.95
C GLN A 176 42.87 42.76 19.53
N VAL A 177 41.87 43.60 19.88
CA VAL A 177 41.84 45.03 19.56
C VAL A 177 42.10 45.85 20.79
#